data_AF-A0A523ALD3-F1
#
_entry.id   AF-A0A523ALD3-F1
#
_cell.length_a   1.000
_cell.length_b   1.000
_cell.length_c   1.000
_cell.angle_alpha   90.00
_cell.angle_beta   90.00
_cell.angle_gamma   90.00
#
_symmetry.space_group_name_H-M   'P 1'
#
loop_
_entity.id
_entity.type
_entity.pdbx_description
1 polymer ?
#
loop_
_entity_poly.entity_id
_entity_poly.type
_entity_poly.pdbx_seq_one_letter_code
_entity_poly.pdbx_strand_id
1 'polypeptide(L)' 'MAVKIIFCPSCGEEVEIKDLYEGVEITCESCGCLMIYQEGKLLLVDTNEEFNLEDLESYEEEEEGEEEEEEEEFYYDEEY' A
#
# COMPACT_ATOMS: atom_id res chain seq x y z
N MET A 1 1.92 -21.40 7.77
CA MET A 1 2.68 -20.15 7.90
C MET A 1 2.58 -19.47 6.56
N ALA A 2 1.76 -18.42 6.48
CA ALA A 2 1.61 -17.62 5.28
C ALA A 2 2.59 -16.46 5.43
N VAL A 3 3.61 -16.44 4.57
CA VAL A 3 4.55 -15.32 4.52
C VAL A 3 3.93 -14.26 3.62
N LYS A 4 3.74 -13.05 4.14
CA LYS A 4 3.29 -11.88 3.37
C LYS A 4 4.47 -10.95 3.15
N ILE A 5 4.53 -10.30 1.99
CA ILE A 5 5.55 -9.32 1.65
C ILE A 5 4.82 -8.01 1.42
N ILE A 6 5.27 -6.96 2.12
CA ILE A 6 4.73 -5.61 1.98
C ILE A 6 5.86 -4.63 1.69
N PHE A 7 5.56 -3.48 1.11
CA PHE A 7 6.50 -2.37 1.06
C PHE A 7 6.43 -1.53 2.33
N CYS A 8 7.58 -1.15 2.88
CA CYS A 8 7.63 -0.24 4.01
C CYS A 8 7.17 1.16 3.55
N PRO A 9 6.11 1.73 4.13
CA PRO A 9 5.63 3.06 3.73
C PRO A 9 6.62 4.19 4.07
N SER A 10 7.61 3.93 4.94
CA SER A 10 8.62 4.93 5.32
C SER A 10 9.82 4.98 4.35
N CYS A 11 10.34 3.84 3.90
CA CYS A 11 11.55 3.78 3.07
C CYS A 11 11.36 3.11 1.70
N GLY A 12 10.24 2.44 1.46
CA GLY A 12 9.94 1.71 0.23
C GLY A 12 10.60 0.34 0.12
N GLU A 13 11.27 -0.15 1.17
CA GLU A 13 11.90 -1.48 1.15
C GLU A 13 10.87 -2.60 1.39
N GLU A 14 11.09 -3.78 0.81
CA GLU A 14 10.29 -4.98 1.06
C GLU A 14 10.47 -5.48 2.51
N VAL A 15 9.35 -5.76 3.18
CA VAL A 15 9.29 -6.29 4.54
C VAL A 15 8.57 -7.63 4.51
N GLU A 16 9.29 -8.68 4.91
CA GLU A 16 8.74 -10.03 5.03
C GLU A 16 8.06 -10.23 6.38
N ILE A 17 6.75 -10.45 6.37
CA ILE A 17 5.92 -10.73 7.55
C ILE A 17 5.62 -12.23 7.59
N LYS A 18 6.23 -12.93 8.54
CA LYS A 18 6.08 -14.39 8.69
C LYS A 18 4.78 -14.82 9.36
N ASP A 19 4.26 -13.97 10.25
CA ASP A 19 3.05 -14.21 11.03
C ASP A 19 2.25 -12.90 11.12
N LEU A 20 1.23 -12.76 10.26
CA LEU A 20 0.31 -11.62 10.31
C LEU A 20 -0.90 -11.96 11.20
N TYR A 21 -1.05 -11.25 12.31
CA TYR A 21 -2.21 -11.33 13.20
C TYR A 21 -2.48 -9.98 13.86
N GLU A 22 -3.70 -9.75 14.34
CA GLU A 22 -4.08 -8.48 14.95
C GLU A 22 -3.20 -8.12 16.14
N GLY A 23 -2.67 -6.90 16.13
CA GLY A 23 -1.74 -6.38 17.13
C GLY A 23 -0.28 -6.83 16.94
N VAL A 24 0.08 -7.47 15.82
CA VAL A 24 1.49 -7.82 15.56
C VAL A 24 2.33 -6.56 15.33
N GLU A 25 3.49 -6.52 15.97
CA GLU A 25 4.51 -5.50 15.80
C GLU A 25 5.48 -5.94 14.69
N ILE A 26 5.55 -5.15 13.62
CA ILE A 26 6.41 -5.37 12.46
C ILE A 26 7.45 -4.27 12.46
N THR A 27 8.73 -4.65 12.45
CA THR A 27 9.83 -3.69 12.38
C THR A 27 10.53 -3.83 11.05
N CYS A 28 10.72 -2.73 10.32
CA CYS A 28 11.50 -2.74 9.09
C CYS A 28 13.00 -2.82 9.42
N GLU A 29 13.71 -3.81 8.88
CA GLU A 29 15.16 -3.95 9.13
C GLU A 29 16.02 -2.89 8.41
N SER A 30 15.50 -2.27 7.34
CA SER A 30 16.24 -1.25 6.57
C SER A 30 16.19 0.14 7.21
N CYS A 31 15.02 0.62 7.64
CA CYS A 31 14.89 1.95 8.27
C CYS A 31 14.69 1.91 9.80
N GLY A 32 14.32 0.77 10.37
CA GLY A 32 14.05 0.62 11.80
C GLY A 32 12.67 1.09 12.26
N CYS A 33 11.76 1.46 11.35
CA CYS A 33 10.42 1.91 11.71
C CYS A 33 9.58 0.78 12.32
N LEU A 34 8.75 1.13 13.31
CA LEU A 34 7.83 0.21 13.98
C LEU A 34 6.40 0.40 13.45
N MET A 35 5.79 -0.71 13.05
CA MET A 35 4.46 -0.78 12.48
C MET A 35 3.61 -1.76 13.27
N ILE A 36 2.32 -1.47 13.45
CA ILE A 36 1.39 -2.37 14.14
C ILE A 36 0.22 -2.69 13.22
N TYR A 37 -0.04 -3.98 13.00
CA TYR A 37 -1.19 -4.40 12.21
C TYR A 37 -2.48 -4.38 13.05
N GLN A 38 -3.48 -3.61 12.64
CA GLN A 38 -4.78 -3.49 13.32
C GLN A 38 -5.89 -3.35 12.28
N GLU A 39 -6.93 -4.18 12.36
CA GLU A 39 -8.13 -4.08 11.52
C GLU A 39 -7.87 -3.98 10.00
N GLY A 40 -6.86 -4.69 9.46
CA GLY A 40 -6.52 -4.64 8.03
C GLY A 40 -5.58 -3.49 7.64
N LYS A 41 -5.15 -2.67 8.60
CA LYS A 41 -4.26 -1.54 8.41
C LYS A 41 -2.95 -1.71 9.17
N LEU A 42 -1.94 -0.97 8.76
CA LEU A 42 -0.64 -0.84 9.40
C LEU A 42 -0.51 0.57 9.97
N LEU A 43 -0.42 0.67 11.29
CA LEU A 43 -0.16 1.91 11.99
C LEU A 43 1.36 2.10 12.14
N LEU A 44 1.91 3.15 11.56
CA LEU A 44 3.27 3.60 11.85
C LEU A 44 3.29 4.26 13.22
N VAL A 45 4.05 3.70 14.15
CA VAL A 45 4.16 4.22 15.51
C VAL A 45 4.97 5.52 15.55
N ASP A 46 5.90 5.70 14.60
CA ASP A 46 6.73 6.89 14.49
C ASP A 46 5.95 8.15 14.08
N THR A 47 5.03 8.03 13.12
CA THR A 47 4.28 9.16 12.54
C THR A 47 2.79 9.17 12.90
N ASN A 48 2.29 8.11 13.53
CA ASN A 48 0.86 7.88 13.78
C ASN A 48 0.01 7.80 12.50
N GLU A 49 0.63 7.48 11.35
CA GLU A 49 -0.07 7.31 10.08
C GLU A 49 -0.56 5.87 9.90
N GLU A 50 -1.74 5.72 9.31
CA GLU A 50 -2.38 4.43 9.04
C GLU A 50 -2.35 4.16 7.54
N PHE A 51 -1.90 2.97 7.16
CA PHE A 51 -1.81 2.51 5.77
C PHE A 51 -2.62 1.24 5.59
N ASN A 52 -3.39 1.09 4.51
CA ASN A 52 -4.06 -0.19 4.28
C ASN A 52 -3.01 -1.25 3.89
N LEU A 53 -3.18 -2.46 4.42
CA LEU A 53 -2.28 -3.55 4.09
C LEU A 53 -2.34 -3.90 2.60
N GLU A 54 -3.53 -3.85 2.01
CA GLU A 54 -3.79 -4.20 0.61
C GLU A 54 -3.04 -3.26 -0.35
N ASP A 55 -2.96 -1.96 -0.03
CA ASP A 55 -2.20 -0.97 -0.83
C ASP A 55 -0.68 -1.21 -0.78
N LEU A 56 -0.19 -1.85 0.28
CA LEU A 56 1.23 -2.11 0.50
C LEU A 56 1.66 -3.51 0.07
N GLU A 57 0.71 -4.40 -0.20
CA GLU A 57 0.99 -5.74 -0.68
C GLU A 57 1.50 -5.69 -2.12
N SER A 58 2.61 -6.38 -2.38
CA SER A 58 3.21 -6.44 -3.71
C SER A 58 2.47 -7.37 -4.68
N TYR A 59 1.19 -7.68 -4.43
CA TYR A 59 0.43 -8.60 -5.28
C TYR A 59 -0.05 -7.83 -6.53
N GLU A 60 0.32 -8.35 -7.70
CA GLU A 60 -0.18 -7.90 -9.01
C GLU A 60 -1.70 -7.73 -8.96
N GLU A 61 -2.10 -6.47 -9.08
CA GLU A 61 -3.44 -5.90 -9.19
C GLU A 61 -4.34 -6.72 -10.14
N GLU A 62 -5.36 -7.39 -9.62
CA GLU A 62 -6.63 -7.51 -10.35
C GLU A 62 -7.44 -6.25 -10.00
N GLU A 63 -7.17 -5.20 -10.78
CA GLU A 63 -7.83 -3.89 -10.84
C GLU A 63 -9.36 -4.04 -10.86
N GLU A 64 -10.03 -3.78 -9.74
CA GLU A 64 -11.46 -3.47 -9.71
C GLU A 64 -11.70 -2.13 -8.98
N GLY A 65 -11.55 -1.05 -9.75
CA GLY A 65 -12.51 0.06 -9.72
C GLY A 65 -12.09 1.32 -8.97
N GLU A 66 -11.94 2.40 -9.73
CA GLU A 66 -12.65 3.67 -9.48
C GLU A 66 -12.81 4.42 -10.82
N GLU A 67 -14.06 4.48 -11.29
CA GLU A 67 -14.50 5.24 -12.45
C GLU A 67 -14.42 6.75 -12.12
N GLU A 68 -13.52 7.50 -12.75
CA GLU A 68 -13.66 8.95 -12.86
C GLU A 68 -13.88 9.34 -14.33
N GLU A 69 -15.13 9.69 -14.64
CA GLU A 69 -15.51 10.46 -15.82
C GLU A 69 -14.78 11.81 -15.81
N GLU A 70 -13.97 12.10 -16.83
CA GLU A 70 -13.73 13.48 -17.25
C GLU A 70 -13.84 13.57 -18.79
N GLU A 71 -15.01 14.04 -19.23
CA GLU A 71 -15.23 14.54 -20.59
C GLU A 71 -14.30 15.73 -20.86
N GLU A 72 -13.47 15.69 -21.92
CA GLU A 72 -13.25 16.91 -22.69
C GLU A 72 -13.10 16.63 -24.20
N GLU A 73 -14.15 17.03 -24.91
CA GLU A 73 -14.34 17.09 -26.35
C GLU A 73 -13.27 17.98 -27.02
N PHE A 74 -12.33 17.41 -27.78
CA PHE A 74 -11.50 18.19 -28.71
C PHE A 74 -11.83 17.87 -30.17
N TYR A 75 -12.66 18.73 -30.74
CA TYR A 75 -13.02 18.82 -32.15
C TYR A 75 -11.75 18.92 -33.01
N TYR A 76 -11.51 17.96 -33.91
CA TYR A 76 -10.39 18.05 -34.84
C TYR A 76 -10.74 19.07 -35.94
N ASP A 77 -10.01 20.19 -35.95
CA ASP A 77 -10.07 21.20 -36.99
C ASP A 77 -9.45 20.64 -38.29
N GLU A 78 -10.22 20.68 -39.36
CA GLU A 78 -9.90 20.15 -40.68
C GLU A 78 -9.05 21.18 -41.45
N GLU A 79 -7.72 21.06 -41.48
CA GLU A 79 -6.90 21.70 -42.54
C GLU A 79 -5.46 21.13 -42.64
N TYR A 80 -5.17 20.37 -43.71
CA TYR A 80 -4.26 20.77 -44.83
C TYR A 80 -3.83 19.56 -45.70
#